data_AF-X1E5V8-F1
#
_entry.id   AF-X1E5V8-F1
#
_cell.length_a   1.000
_cell.length_b   1.000
_cell.length_c   1.000
_cell.angle_alpha   90.00
_cell.angle_beta   90.00
_cell.angle_gamma   90.00
#
_symmetry.space_group_name_H-M   'P 1'
#
loop_
_entity.id
_entity.type
_entity.pdbx_description
1 polymer ?
#
loop_
_entity_poly.entity_id
_entity_poly.type
_entity_poly.pdbx_seq_one_letter_code
_entity_poly.pdbx_strand_id
1 'polypeptide(L)'
;NNWIATRLVNEADVGTIHSTFKDNPFLDRGYIKTITDLIHQDTNFYKIYALGEWGLLQRRIYTNYKVIPVLPDMKEAKWGYGQDFGLVNPSALLKAYLLNGQWYLEERLYKSGLTNKDIIEFLA
;
A
#
# COMPACT_ATOMS: atom_id res chain seq x y z
N ASN A 1 -10.25 -5.38 14.03
CA ASN A 1 -10.32 -5.55 15.50
C ASN A 1 -9.80 -4.31 16.20
N ASN A 2 -10.61 -3.25 16.27
CA ASN A 2 -10.30 -2.08 17.08
C ASN A 2 -11.23 -2.10 18.31
N TRP A 3 -10.65 -2.07 19.51
CA TRP A 3 -11.42 -2.22 20.75
C TRP A 3 -12.39 -1.07 21.01
N ILE A 4 -12.10 0.13 20.52
CA ILE A 4 -12.98 1.30 20.60
C ILE A 4 -14.27 1.01 19.83
N ALA A 5 -14.14 0.55 18.57
CA ALA A 5 -15.27 0.20 17.72
C ALA A 5 -16.13 -0.93 18.29
N THR A 6 -15.51 -1.95 18.88
CA THR A 6 -16.21 -3.18 19.29
C THR A 6 -16.75 -3.13 20.70
N ARG A 7 -16.16 -2.33 21.59
CA ARG A 7 -16.52 -2.27 23.01
C ARG A 7 -17.08 -0.90 23.36
N LEU A 8 -16.23 0.13 23.29
CA LEU A 8 -16.56 1.46 23.83
C LEU A 8 -17.78 2.12 23.17
N VAL A 9 -17.89 2.05 21.84
CA VAL A 9 -18.99 2.70 21.09
C VAL A 9 -20.37 2.09 21.41
N ASN A 10 -20.41 0.85 21.89
CA ASN A 10 -21.66 0.14 22.21
C ASN A 10 -22.04 0.21 23.70
N GLU A 11 -21.24 0.87 24.53
CA GLU A 11 -21.53 1.04 25.96
C GLU A 11 -22.69 2.04 26.17
N ALA A 12 -23.60 1.72 27.08
CA ALA A 12 -24.83 2.51 27.29
C ALA A 12 -24.56 3.95 27.78
N ASP A 13 -23.47 4.15 28.53
CA ASP A 13 -23.09 5.46 29.10
C ASP A 13 -22.12 6.25 28.20
N VAL A 14 -22.05 5.93 26.91
CA VAL A 14 -21.17 6.59 25.94
C VAL A 14 -21.96 7.31 24.85
N GLY A 15 -21.80 8.62 24.77
CA GLY A 15 -22.28 9.43 23.65
C GLY A 15 -21.29 9.39 22.48
N THR A 16 -21.76 9.05 21.29
CA THR A 16 -20.93 9.03 20.07
C THR A 16 -21.34 10.17 19.13
N ILE A 17 -20.37 10.98 18.72
CA ILE A 17 -20.53 11.99 17.65
C ILE A 17 -19.70 11.55 16.46
N HIS A 18 -20.37 11.34 15.33
CA HIS A 18 -19.72 11.06 14.06
C HIS A 18 -19.69 12.34 13.22
N SER A 19 -18.49 12.80 12.85
CA SER A 19 -18.29 13.99 12.03
C SER A 19 -17.31 13.69 10.89
N THR A 20 -17.47 14.41 9.80
CA THR A 20 -16.70 14.27 8.56
C THR A 20 -16.16 15.64 8.14
N PHE A 21 -15.39 15.67 7.05
CA PHE A 21 -14.94 16.95 6.47
C PHE A 21 -16.10 17.88 6.07
N LYS A 22 -17.31 17.34 5.84
CA LYS A 22 -18.51 18.14 5.48
C LYS A 22 -19.03 18.99 6.63
N ASP A 23 -18.70 18.62 7.87
CA ASP A 23 -19.17 19.29 9.08
C ASP A 23 -18.24 20.44 9.50
N ASN A 24 -17.09 20.60 8.84
CA ASN A 24 -16.11 21.64 9.14
C ASN A 24 -16.08 22.73 8.05
N PRO A 25 -16.64 23.93 8.30
CA PRO A 25 -16.69 25.01 7.31
C PRO A 25 -15.35 25.73 7.10
N PHE A 26 -14.33 25.42 7.91
CA PHE A 26 -13.03 26.10 7.88
C PHE A 26 -12.00 25.39 6.99
N LEU A 27 -12.36 24.27 6.37
CA LEU A 27 -11.46 23.53 5.48
C LEU A 27 -11.24 24.27 4.17
N ASP A 28 -9.99 24.35 3.74
CA ASP A 28 -9.66 24.89 2.43
C ASP A 28 -10.05 23.93 1.31
N ARG A 29 -10.25 24.48 0.11
CA ARG A 29 -10.66 23.70 -1.06
C ARG A 29 -9.60 22.67 -1.48
N GLY A 30 -8.32 22.92 -1.23
CA GLY A 30 -7.23 22.01 -1.55
C GLY A 30 -7.27 20.75 -0.68
N TYR A 31 -7.51 20.92 0.62
CA TYR A 31 -7.72 19.80 1.54
C TYR A 31 -8.97 18.99 1.17
N ILE A 32 -10.10 19.66 0.91
CA ILE A 32 -11.33 18.98 0.48
C ILE A 32 -11.07 18.16 -0.78
N LYS A 33 -10.39 18.72 -1.78
CA LYS A 33 -10.03 17.99 -2.99
C LYS A 33 -9.16 16.77 -2.68
N THR A 34 -8.13 16.94 -1.86
CA THR A 34 -7.20 15.87 -1.49
C THR A 34 -7.92 14.70 -0.81
N ILE A 35 -8.79 15.00 0.16
CA ILE A 35 -9.51 13.95 0.90
C ILE A 35 -10.58 13.28 0.03
N THR A 36 -11.20 14.01 -0.92
CA THR A 36 -12.15 13.42 -1.87
C THR A 36 -11.46 12.57 -2.93
N ASP A 37 -10.27 12.96 -3.38
CA ASP A 37 -9.50 12.24 -4.41
C ASP A 37 -9.07 10.84 -3.94
N LEU A 38 -9.08 10.57 -2.63
CA LEU A 38 -8.83 9.23 -2.07
C LEU A 38 -9.76 8.17 -2.67
N ILE A 39 -10.99 8.51 -3.08
CA ILE A 39 -11.92 7.55 -3.70
C ILE A 39 -11.34 6.88 -4.94
N HIS A 40 -10.48 7.60 -5.67
CA HIS A 40 -9.82 7.13 -6.89
C HIS A 40 -8.49 6.42 -6.63
N GLN A 41 -7.95 6.55 -5.43
CA GLN A 41 -6.66 5.96 -5.04
C GLN A 41 -6.86 4.66 -4.25
N ASP A 42 -7.67 4.74 -3.20
CA ASP A 42 -8.00 3.63 -2.31
C ASP A 42 -9.37 3.88 -1.64
N THR A 43 -10.36 3.10 -2.04
CA THR A 43 -11.73 3.21 -1.52
C THR A 43 -11.83 2.95 -0.02
N ASN A 44 -10.97 2.10 0.55
CA ASN A 44 -10.96 1.85 1.99
C ASN A 44 -10.41 3.07 2.75
N PHE A 45 -9.36 3.71 2.23
CA PHE A 45 -8.84 4.96 2.81
C PHE A 45 -9.85 6.09 2.69
N TYR A 46 -10.58 6.19 1.58
CA TYR A 46 -11.68 7.16 1.46
C TYR A 46 -12.74 6.94 2.56
N LYS A 47 -13.18 5.71 2.78
CA LYS A 47 -14.15 5.39 3.85
C LYS A 47 -13.65 5.80 5.23
N ILE A 48 -12.39 5.49 5.55
CA ILE A 48 -11.80 5.78 6.85
C ILE A 48 -11.61 7.30 7.04
N TYR A 49 -10.88 7.93 6.12
CA TYR A 49 -10.41 9.30 6.31
C TYR A 49 -11.43 10.34 5.87
N ALA A 50 -12.18 10.10 4.79
CA ALA A 50 -13.17 11.07 4.30
C ALA A 50 -14.53 10.89 4.95
N LEU A 51 -14.98 9.64 5.16
CA LEU A 51 -16.32 9.34 5.67
C LEU A 51 -16.37 9.03 7.17
N GLY A 52 -15.23 8.84 7.84
CA GLY A 52 -15.19 8.49 9.27
C GLY A 52 -15.65 7.06 9.57
N GLU A 53 -15.75 6.21 8.55
CA GLU A 53 -16.19 4.82 8.69
C GLU A 53 -15.09 3.93 9.27
N TRP A 54 -15.49 2.87 9.98
CA TRP A 54 -14.56 1.84 10.40
C TRP A 54 -14.01 1.09 9.19
N GLY A 55 -12.68 1.11 9.04
CA GLY A 55 -12.00 0.41 7.95
C GLY A 55 -12.31 -1.08 7.93
N LEU A 56 -12.54 -1.61 6.73
CA LEU A 56 -12.67 -3.05 6.55
C LEU A 56 -11.27 -3.65 6.50
N LEU A 57 -11.07 -4.79 7.17
CA LEU A 57 -9.90 -5.64 6.98
C LEU A 57 -9.95 -6.23 5.57
N GLN A 58 -9.43 -5.49 4.60
CA GLN A 58 -9.23 -6.00 3.26
C GLN A 58 -8.01 -6.93 3.29
N ARG A 59 -8.15 -8.15 2.73
CA ARG A 59 -7.05 -9.12 2.67
C ARG A 59 -5.89 -8.66 1.79
N ARG A 60 -6.11 -7.70 0.90
CA ARG A 60 -5.08 -7.13 0.01
C ARG A 60 -4.75 -5.71 0.47
N ILE A 61 -3.48 -5.48 0.75
CA ILE A 61 -2.93 -4.18 1.16
C ILE A 61 -2.76 -3.26 -0.06
N TYR A 62 -2.27 -3.79 -1.18
CA TYR A 62 -2.17 -3.05 -2.44
C TYR A 62 -3.18 -3.58 -3.45
N THR A 63 -4.00 -2.70 -4.00
CA THR A 63 -5.09 -3.05 -4.94
C THR A 63 -4.94 -2.36 -6.30
N ASN A 64 -4.12 -1.31 -6.37
CA ASN A 64 -3.93 -0.44 -7.53
C ASN A 64 -2.67 -0.78 -8.35
N TYR A 65 -2.38 -2.07 -8.53
CA TYR A 65 -1.29 -2.54 -9.38
C TYR A 65 -1.81 -3.41 -10.52
N LYS A 66 -1.01 -3.54 -11.58
CA LYS A 66 -1.31 -4.45 -12.70
C LYS A 66 -0.13 -5.39 -12.89
N VAL A 67 -0.43 -6.68 -13.08
CA VAL A 67 0.57 -7.65 -13.51
C VAL A 67 0.65 -7.58 -15.03
N ILE A 68 1.83 -7.29 -15.55
CA ILE A 68 2.11 -7.24 -16.98
C ILE A 68 3.07 -8.40 -17.33
N PRO A 69 2.87 -9.09 -18.46
CA PRO A 69 3.71 -10.22 -18.83
C PRO A 69 5.09 -9.80 -19.36
N VAL A 70 5.20 -8.57 -19.86
CA VAL A 70 6.42 -8.05 -20.50
C VAL A 70 6.62 -6.60 -20.06
N LEU A 71 7.85 -6.27 -19.67
CA LEU A 71 8.23 -4.90 -19.35
C LEU A 71 8.34 -4.05 -20.64
N PRO A 72 7.94 -2.76 -20.62
CA PRO A 72 8.24 -1.84 -21.71
C PRO A 72 9.76 -1.62 -21.88
N ASP A 73 10.16 -0.87 -22.90
CA ASP A 73 11.58 -0.51 -23.09
C ASP A 73 12.08 0.33 -21.90
N MET A 74 13.00 -0.25 -21.11
CA MET A 74 13.54 0.35 -19.88
C MET A 74 14.86 1.10 -20.08
N LYS A 75 15.30 1.35 -21.33
CA LYS A 75 16.59 2.01 -21.59
C LYS A 75 16.77 3.36 -20.89
N GLU A 76 15.69 4.14 -20.79
CA GLU A 76 15.71 5.47 -20.15
C GLU A 76 15.30 5.42 -18.66
N ALA A 77 14.95 4.25 -18.14
CA ALA A 77 14.49 4.11 -16.77
C ALA A 77 15.66 4.20 -15.77
N LYS A 78 15.44 4.91 -14.66
CA LYS A 78 16.30 4.74 -13.48
C LYS A 78 15.96 3.41 -12.83
N TRP A 79 16.94 2.71 -12.28
CA TRP A 79 16.68 1.40 -11.69
C TRP A 79 17.54 1.12 -10.46
N GLY A 80 17.08 0.17 -9.64
CA GLY A 80 17.77 -0.33 -8.47
C GLY A 80 17.27 -1.73 -8.08
N TYR A 81 18.04 -2.43 -7.26
CA TYR A 81 17.64 -3.72 -6.70
C TYR A 81 17.06 -3.55 -5.29
N GLY A 82 16.01 -4.31 -5.00
CA GLY A 82 15.48 -4.48 -3.66
C GLY A 82 15.66 -5.93 -3.21
N GLN A 83 16.35 -6.13 -2.10
CA GLN A 83 16.66 -7.45 -1.55
C GLN A 83 16.08 -7.57 -0.13
N ASP A 84 15.36 -8.65 0.11
CA ASP A 84 14.95 -9.12 1.43
C ASP A 84 15.56 -10.51 1.68
N PHE A 85 16.36 -10.65 2.72
CA PHE A 85 17.13 -11.88 2.98
C PHE A 85 16.33 -12.85 3.82
N GLY A 86 16.24 -14.10 3.36
CA GLY A 86 15.59 -15.20 4.05
C GLY A 86 16.28 -16.53 3.80
N LEU A 87 16.46 -17.32 4.87
CA LEU A 87 17.00 -18.68 4.78
C LEU A 87 15.90 -19.74 4.91
N VAL A 88 15.17 -19.76 6.03
CA VAL A 88 13.99 -20.63 6.18
C VAL A 88 12.80 -20.05 5.41
N ASN A 89 12.50 -18.78 5.67
CA ASN A 89 11.62 -17.99 4.81
C ASN A 89 12.34 -17.66 3.49
N PRO A 90 11.62 -17.44 2.38
CA PRO A 90 12.24 -17.15 1.11
C PRO A 90 13.09 -15.87 1.14
N SER A 91 14.24 -15.90 0.48
CA SER A 91 14.88 -14.66 0.02
C SER A 91 14.12 -14.13 -1.19
N ALA A 92 13.88 -12.82 -1.21
CA ALA A 92 13.23 -12.12 -2.31
C ALA A 92 14.17 -11.08 -2.91
N LEU A 93 14.36 -11.12 -4.22
CA LEU A 93 15.07 -10.10 -4.98
C LEU A 93 14.18 -9.59 -6.09
N LEU A 94 14.08 -8.28 -6.21
CA LEU A 94 13.42 -7.60 -7.31
C LEU A 94 14.33 -6.54 -7.93
N LYS A 95 14.06 -6.22 -9.19
CA LYS A 95 14.59 -5.03 -9.86
C LYS A 95 13.46 -4.03 -10.05
N ALA A 96 13.61 -2.85 -9.47
CA ALA A 96 12.66 -1.77 -9.58
C ALA A 96 13.13 -0.75 -10.63
N TYR A 97 12.20 -0.34 -11.49
CA TYR A 97 12.41 0.67 -12.52
C TYR A 97 11.49 1.86 -12.28
N LEU A 98 12.02 3.07 -12.45
CA LEU A 98 11.26 4.32 -12.51
C LEU A 98 11.34 4.88 -13.93
N LEU A 99 10.24 4.79 -14.66
CA LEU A 99 10.10 5.27 -16.04
C LEU A 99 8.88 6.18 -16.14
N ASN A 100 9.06 7.42 -16.60
CA ASN A 100 7.98 8.40 -16.78
C ASN A 100 7.09 8.59 -15.53
N GLY A 101 7.70 8.57 -14.34
CA GLY A 101 7.00 8.73 -13.06
C GLY A 101 6.23 7.49 -12.59
N GLN A 102 6.37 6.35 -13.29
CA GLN A 102 5.73 5.08 -12.93
C GLN A 102 6.75 4.05 -12.48
N TRP A 103 6.37 3.27 -11.48
CA TRP A 103 7.16 2.17 -10.95
C TRP A 103 6.81 0.86 -11.67
N TYR A 104 7.84 0.14 -12.09
CA TYR A 104 7.75 -1.22 -12.62
C TYR A 104 8.63 -2.13 -11.77
N LEU A 105 8.09 -3.28 -11.38
CA LEU A 105 8.79 -4.24 -10.53
C LEU A 105 8.96 -5.54 -11.28
N GLU A 106 10.21 -5.99 -11.40
CA GLU A 106 10.57 -7.27 -11.98
C GLU A 106 11.00 -8.21 -10.86
N GLU A 107 10.26 -9.30 -10.65
CA GLU A 107 10.69 -10.37 -9.76
C GLU A 107 11.92 -11.06 -10.36
N ARG A 108 13.00 -11.12 -9.61
CA ARG A 108 14.25 -11.79 -10.01
C ARG A 108 14.41 -13.11 -9.28
N LEU A 109 14.07 -13.14 -7.99
CA LEU A 109 14.23 -14.31 -7.12
C LEU A 109 13.14 -14.33 -6.05
N TYR A 110 12.56 -15.50 -5.81
CA TYR A 110 11.74 -15.77 -4.63
C TYR A 110 11.91 -17.23 -4.21
N LYS A 111 12.87 -17.52 -3.32
CA LYS A 111 13.25 -18.90 -2.99
C LYS A 111 13.84 -19.04 -1.58
N SER A 112 13.43 -20.10 -0.87
CA SER A 112 14.00 -20.49 0.43
C SER A 112 15.28 -21.31 0.30
N GLY A 113 16.06 -21.35 1.38
CA GLY A 113 17.26 -22.19 1.51
C GLY A 113 18.49 -21.64 0.80
N LEU A 114 18.46 -20.38 0.35
CA LEU A 114 19.60 -19.75 -0.30
C LEU A 114 20.52 -19.10 0.72
N THR A 115 21.81 -19.42 0.62
CA THR A 115 22.87 -18.69 1.33
C THR A 115 23.20 -17.41 0.58
N ASN A 116 23.89 -16.48 1.24
CA ASN A 116 24.37 -15.27 0.59
C ASN A 116 25.27 -15.57 -0.61
N LYS A 117 26.02 -16.67 -0.57
CA LYS A 117 26.86 -17.12 -1.68
C LYS A 117 26.01 -17.51 -2.89
N ASP A 118 24.93 -18.27 -2.68
CA ASP A 118 24.02 -18.67 -3.75
C ASP A 118 23.33 -17.45 -4.39
N ILE A 119 22.97 -16.45 -3.58
CA ILE A 119 22.37 -15.20 -4.08
C ILE A 119 23.38 -14.40 -4.90
N ILE A 120 24.64 -14.32 -4.48
CA ILE A 120 25.72 -13.66 -5.24
C ILE A 120 25.95 -14.39 -6.57
N GLU A 121 26.00 -15.72 -6.56
CA GLU A 121 26.15 -16.52 -7.79
C GLU A 121 24.97 -16.36 -8.75
N PHE A 122 23.75 -16.20 -8.23
CA PHE A 122 22.57 -15.90 -9.05
C PHE A 122 22.64 -14.52 -9.72
N LEU A 123 23.31 -13.56 -9.09
CA LEU A 123 23.43 -12.17 -9.54
C LEU A 123 24.62 -11.92 -10.49
N ALA A 124 25.61 -12.83 -10.50
CA ALA A 124 26.83 -12.74 -11.30
C ALA A 124 26.59 -13.07 -12.78
#